data_AF-A0A6P6GJJ5-F1
#
_entry.id   AF-A0A6P6GJJ5-F1
#
_cell.length_a   1.000
_cell.length_b   1.000
_cell.length_c   1.000
_cell.angle_alpha   90.00
_cell.angle_beta   90.00
_cell.angle_gamma   90.00
#
_symmetry.space_group_name_H-M   'P 1'
#
loop_
_entity.id
_entity.type
_entity.pdbx_description
1 polymer ?
#
loop_
_entity_poly.entity_id
_entity_poly.type
_entity_poly.pdbx_seq_one_letter_code
_entity_poly.pdbx_strand_id
1 'polypeptide(L)'
;MGTNFFGGRYVKDVKPKPLDPSDLSQQVEIIPKKPYCFSAKAVTSDGFPPGFLRNKNWHVNMSTPRHYRLNEALGLNSSLRAHFPNFDFPLLNGCSASVIVGKWYFPFMFVKEATLNLKDQMKKSMFYEMTLEQRWEKIFSCDNDNNNEKNVVFVDVDVQTEKVYHAGREAVLNEREVSSNGVLEWFMSFDGAGNDSRVGVSMLVVERIKWEEERVGWLGWEERKMEVEKNEEYGGISRWTKFACFVLVERFVLKRMDGSTVLRKQNDEDVTTTCFGLCDENSIRELPFIQNQDLTIEDGDDTDDVAIVPVVNQPLSLNRYYVVVKQGKHKGEAWTNSRGEDMGTNFFGGRYVKDVKPKPLDPSDLSQQVEIIPKKPYCFSAKAVTSDGFPPGFLRNKNWHVNMSTPRHYRLNEALGLNSSLRAHFPNFDFPLLNGCSASVIVGKWYFPFMFVKEATLNLKDQMKKSMFYEMTLEQRWEKIFSCDNDNNNEKNVVFVDVDVQTEKVYVAGREAVLNEREVSSNGVLEWFMSFDGAGNDSRVGVSMLVVERIKWEEERVGWLGWEERKMEVEKNEEYGGISRWTKFACFVLVERFVLKRMYGSAVLIYEFKHTHNIKSKWE
;
A
#
# COMPACT_ATOMS: atom_id res chain seq x y z
N MET A 1 -24.19 -30.94 13.18
CA MET A 1 -25.51 -31.50 12.81
C MET A 1 -26.20 -32.04 14.05
N GLY A 2 -27.54 -31.96 14.11
CA GLY A 2 -28.35 -32.65 15.12
C GLY A 2 -29.16 -33.78 14.49
N THR A 3 -29.68 -34.68 15.32
CA THR A 3 -30.62 -35.73 14.92
C THR A 3 -31.99 -35.43 15.51
N ASN A 4 -33.02 -35.45 14.66
CA ASN A 4 -34.40 -35.31 15.08
C ASN A 4 -34.86 -36.61 15.75
N PHE A 5 -35.96 -36.55 16.50
CA PHE A 5 -36.60 -37.70 17.15
C PHE A 5 -36.89 -38.88 16.19
N PHE A 6 -37.03 -38.64 14.89
CA PHE A 6 -37.24 -39.65 13.85
C PHE A 6 -35.96 -40.12 13.13
N GLY A 7 -34.77 -39.80 13.66
CA GLY A 7 -33.49 -40.20 13.06
C GLY A 7 -33.03 -39.37 11.85
N GLY A 8 -33.83 -38.39 11.40
CA GLY A 8 -33.44 -37.45 10.35
C GLY A 8 -32.34 -36.48 10.82
N ARG A 9 -31.29 -36.30 10.01
CA ARG A 9 -30.24 -35.30 10.29
C ARG A 9 -30.71 -33.91 9.90
N TYR A 10 -30.46 -32.93 10.76
CA TYR A 10 -30.72 -31.52 10.47
C TYR A 10 -29.51 -30.66 10.83
N VAL A 11 -29.41 -29.51 10.16
CA VAL A 11 -28.38 -28.52 10.47
C VAL A 11 -28.97 -27.52 11.47
N LYS A 12 -28.39 -27.52 12.67
CA LYS A 12 -28.72 -26.59 13.75
C LYS A 12 -27.93 -25.30 13.54
N ASP A 13 -28.63 -24.18 13.45
CA ASP A 13 -27.97 -22.87 13.34
C ASP A 13 -27.24 -22.53 14.64
N VAL A 14 -26.02 -22.01 14.48
CA VAL A 14 -25.25 -21.44 15.59
C VAL A 14 -25.76 -20.02 15.83
N LYS A 15 -25.80 -19.60 17.11
CA LYS A 15 -26.19 -18.22 17.43
C LYS A 15 -25.22 -17.23 16.76
N PRO A 16 -25.71 -16.06 16.28
CA PRO A 16 -24.84 -15.02 15.76
C PRO A 16 -23.75 -14.65 16.76
N LYS A 17 -22.53 -14.52 16.28
CA LYS A 17 -21.35 -14.08 17.04
C LYS A 17 -20.95 -12.68 16.57
N PRO A 18 -20.07 -11.96 17.30
CA PRO A 18 -19.48 -10.72 16.81
C PRO A 18 -18.89 -10.91 15.40
N LEU A 19 -19.07 -9.90 14.55
CA LEU A 19 -18.59 -9.93 13.19
C LEU A 19 -17.07 -10.14 13.16
N ASP A 20 -16.63 -11.09 12.36
CA ASP A 20 -15.22 -11.31 12.04
C ASP A 20 -15.06 -11.45 10.52
N PRO A 21 -14.57 -10.40 9.83
CA PRO A 21 -14.38 -10.43 8.38
C PRO A 21 -13.41 -11.52 7.91
N SER A 22 -12.52 -12.00 8.78
CA SER A 22 -11.56 -13.08 8.47
C SER A 22 -12.13 -14.48 8.72
N ASP A 23 -13.24 -14.58 9.45
CA ASP A 23 -13.93 -15.84 9.72
C ASP A 23 -14.76 -16.26 8.51
N LEU A 24 -14.21 -17.16 7.70
CA LEU A 24 -14.88 -17.73 6.52
C LEU A 24 -16.22 -18.40 6.87
N SER A 25 -16.46 -18.79 8.13
CA SER A 25 -17.74 -19.37 8.55
C SER A 25 -18.86 -18.33 8.65
N GLN A 26 -18.53 -17.04 8.72
CA GLN A 26 -19.48 -15.93 8.69
C GLN A 26 -19.78 -15.45 7.27
N GLN A 27 -19.04 -15.95 6.27
CA GLN A 27 -19.18 -15.56 4.88
C GLN A 27 -20.05 -16.53 4.09
N VAL A 28 -20.87 -15.97 3.19
CA VAL A 28 -21.75 -16.74 2.29
C VAL A 28 -21.62 -16.22 0.87
N GLU A 29 -21.53 -17.13 -0.09
CA GLU A 29 -21.57 -16.79 -1.51
C GLU A 29 -23.03 -16.75 -1.97
N ILE A 30 -23.48 -15.59 -2.46
CA ILE A 30 -24.81 -15.41 -3.04
C ILE A 30 -24.73 -15.68 -4.54
N ILE A 31 -25.46 -16.69 -4.99
CA ILE A 31 -25.50 -17.13 -6.38
C ILE A 31 -26.82 -16.67 -7.01
N PRO A 32 -26.78 -15.73 -7.98
CA PRO A 32 -27.97 -15.36 -8.75
C PRO A 32 -28.39 -16.52 -9.65
N LYS A 33 -29.69 -16.83 -9.69
CA LYS A 33 -30.24 -17.90 -10.53
C LYS A 33 -31.09 -17.36 -11.67
N LYS A 34 -31.97 -16.42 -11.37
CA LYS A 34 -32.86 -15.71 -12.31
C LYS A 34 -33.07 -14.28 -11.79
N PRO A 35 -33.64 -13.34 -12.58
CA PRO A 35 -34.00 -12.02 -12.06
C PRO A 35 -34.79 -12.14 -10.75
N TYR A 36 -34.34 -11.42 -9.72
CA TYR A 36 -34.94 -11.40 -8.38
C TYR A 36 -34.91 -12.74 -7.61
N CYS A 37 -34.12 -13.73 -8.04
CA CYS A 37 -34.10 -15.06 -7.45
C CYS A 37 -32.66 -15.48 -7.14
N PHE A 38 -32.41 -15.76 -5.86
CA PHE A 38 -31.08 -16.03 -5.34
C PHE A 38 -31.02 -17.35 -4.58
N SER A 39 -29.79 -17.84 -4.44
CA SER A 39 -29.43 -18.96 -3.56
C SER A 39 -28.13 -18.61 -2.84
N ALA A 40 -27.83 -19.26 -1.72
CA ALA A 40 -26.58 -19.05 -1.01
C ALA A 40 -25.89 -20.39 -0.73
N LYS A 41 -24.56 -20.37 -0.68
CA LYS A 41 -23.74 -21.45 -0.13
C LYS A 41 -22.74 -20.87 0.87
N ALA A 42 -22.32 -21.67 1.84
CA ALA A 42 -21.22 -21.28 2.72
C ALA A 42 -19.92 -21.23 1.92
N VAL A 43 -18.99 -20.36 2.35
CA VAL A 43 -17.66 -20.29 1.75
C VAL A 43 -16.79 -21.47 2.20
N THR A 44 -16.99 -21.98 3.42
CA THR A 44 -16.29 -23.19 3.89
C THR A 44 -16.85 -24.44 3.23
N SER A 45 -15.97 -25.39 2.91
CA SER A 45 -16.31 -26.63 2.18
C SER A 45 -17.25 -27.56 2.96
N ASP A 46 -17.26 -27.46 4.28
CA ASP A 46 -18.07 -28.24 5.23
C ASP A 46 -19.22 -27.44 5.88
N GLY A 47 -19.34 -26.16 5.52
CA GLY A 47 -20.27 -25.21 6.13
C GLY A 47 -21.67 -25.23 5.53
N PHE A 48 -22.63 -24.72 6.29
CA PHE A 48 -23.99 -24.47 5.83
C PHE A 48 -24.34 -23.00 6.08
N PRO A 49 -25.01 -22.31 5.13
CA PRO A 49 -25.45 -20.95 5.37
C PRO A 49 -26.56 -20.92 6.45
N PRO A 50 -26.84 -19.75 7.05
CA PRO A 50 -27.93 -19.58 8.00
C PRO A 50 -29.26 -20.13 7.47
N GLY A 51 -30.12 -20.66 8.35
CA GLY A 51 -31.37 -21.32 7.99
C GLY A 51 -32.23 -20.56 6.98
N PHE A 52 -32.33 -19.23 7.11
CA PHE A 52 -33.11 -18.39 6.21
C PHE A 52 -32.55 -18.30 4.78
N LEU A 53 -31.27 -18.60 4.58
CA LEU A 53 -30.60 -18.62 3.26
C LEU A 53 -30.46 -20.04 2.66
N ARG A 54 -30.78 -21.10 3.43
CA ARG A 54 -30.68 -22.50 2.96
C ARG A 54 -31.77 -22.88 1.95
N ASN A 55 -32.88 -22.15 1.94
CA ASN A 55 -33.94 -22.37 0.97
C ASN A 55 -33.48 -21.91 -0.42
N LYS A 56 -33.80 -22.69 -1.45
CA LYS A 56 -33.56 -22.27 -2.84
C LYS A 56 -34.62 -21.26 -3.25
N ASN A 57 -34.22 -20.26 -4.04
CA ASN A 57 -35.10 -19.27 -4.67
C ASN A 57 -35.74 -18.27 -3.72
N TRP A 58 -34.95 -17.61 -2.85
CA TRP A 58 -35.45 -16.48 -2.07
C TRP A 58 -35.46 -15.18 -2.90
N HIS A 59 -36.39 -14.29 -2.54
CA HIS A 59 -36.58 -12.98 -3.15
C HIS A 59 -36.15 -11.88 -2.18
N VAL A 60 -35.58 -10.79 -2.71
CA VAL A 60 -35.28 -9.59 -1.94
C VAL A 60 -36.28 -8.51 -2.32
N ASN A 61 -37.09 -8.08 -1.36
CA ASN A 61 -37.95 -6.92 -1.53
C ASN A 61 -37.14 -5.65 -1.22
N MET A 62 -37.02 -4.75 -2.19
CA MET A 62 -36.45 -3.43 -1.93
C MET A 62 -37.44 -2.63 -1.10
N SER A 63 -37.02 -2.24 0.10
CA SER A 63 -37.71 -1.22 0.90
C SER A 63 -36.77 -0.03 1.05
N THR A 64 -37.29 1.17 0.87
CA THR A 64 -36.52 2.40 1.06
C THR A 64 -36.20 2.55 2.56
N PRO A 65 -34.92 2.66 2.96
CA PRO A 65 -34.58 2.81 4.36
C PRO A 65 -35.22 4.07 4.93
N ARG A 66 -35.86 3.99 6.11
CA ARG A 66 -36.53 5.13 6.75
C ARG A 66 -35.55 6.12 7.40
N HIS A 67 -34.29 5.75 7.57
CA HIS A 67 -33.33 6.44 8.44
C HIS A 67 -32.10 6.99 7.71
N TYR A 68 -31.88 6.65 6.43
CA TYR A 68 -30.77 7.17 5.63
C TYR A 68 -31.06 7.04 4.14
N ARG A 69 -30.51 7.95 3.33
CA ARG A 69 -30.53 7.86 1.86
C ARG A 69 -29.10 7.95 1.37
N LEU A 70 -28.63 6.89 0.70
CA LEU A 70 -27.36 6.92 0.02
C LEU A 70 -27.58 7.63 -1.31
N ASN A 71 -26.99 8.81 -1.47
CA ASN A 71 -26.90 9.49 -2.77
C ASN A 71 -25.76 8.86 -3.58
N GLU A 72 -25.66 9.15 -4.87
CA GLU A 72 -24.54 8.66 -5.69
C GLU A 72 -23.19 9.06 -5.07
N ALA A 73 -22.30 8.07 -4.94
CA ALA A 73 -20.90 8.23 -4.57
C ALA A 73 -20.07 7.60 -5.68
N LEU A 74 -19.61 8.45 -6.60
CA LEU A 74 -18.80 8.04 -7.75
C LEU A 74 -17.31 7.88 -7.39
N GLY A 75 -16.96 8.00 -6.10
CA GLY A 75 -15.58 8.00 -5.64
C GLY A 75 -14.90 9.35 -5.86
N LEU A 76 -13.64 9.32 -6.28
CA LEU A 76 -12.86 10.51 -6.59
C LEU A 76 -13.21 11.04 -7.98
N ASN A 77 -13.54 12.31 -8.08
CA ASN A 77 -13.64 13.01 -9.36
C ASN A 77 -12.27 13.64 -9.68
N SER A 78 -11.41 12.87 -10.36
CA SER A 78 -10.04 13.30 -10.70
C SER A 78 -10.00 14.58 -11.55
N SER A 79 -11.00 14.79 -12.41
CA SER A 79 -11.10 16.00 -13.23
C SER A 79 -11.39 17.21 -12.34
N LEU A 80 -12.36 17.10 -11.42
CA LEU A 80 -12.68 18.18 -10.49
C LEU A 80 -11.54 18.45 -9.49
N ARG A 81 -10.83 17.40 -9.02
CA ARG A 81 -9.66 17.54 -8.14
C ARG A 81 -8.50 18.28 -8.82
N ALA A 82 -8.35 18.14 -10.14
CA ALA A 82 -7.33 18.83 -10.93
C ALA A 82 -7.68 20.30 -11.22
N HIS A 83 -8.98 20.65 -11.16
CA HIS A 83 -9.44 22.03 -11.29
C HIS A 83 -9.55 22.64 -9.89
N PHE A 84 -8.47 23.29 -9.45
CA PHE A 84 -8.41 23.89 -8.11
C PHE A 84 -9.62 24.81 -7.82
N PRO A 85 -10.03 24.94 -6.54
CA PRO A 85 -11.07 25.88 -6.15
C PRO A 85 -10.79 27.28 -6.67
N ASN A 86 -11.84 28.04 -6.98
CA ASN A 86 -11.67 29.43 -7.43
C ASN A 86 -10.83 30.24 -6.43
N PHE A 87 -9.76 30.87 -6.92
CA PHE A 87 -8.84 31.67 -6.11
C PHE A 87 -9.29 33.13 -5.98
N ASP A 88 -10.32 33.56 -6.73
CA ASP A 88 -10.86 34.91 -6.67
C ASP A 88 -11.87 35.05 -5.51
N PHE A 89 -11.35 35.27 -4.30
CA PHE A 89 -12.14 35.53 -3.10
C PHE A 89 -11.53 36.65 -2.23
N PRO A 90 -12.32 37.35 -1.38
CA PRO A 90 -11.82 38.49 -0.63
C PRO A 90 -10.65 38.14 0.30
N LEU A 91 -9.57 38.94 0.26
CA LEU A 91 -8.38 38.78 1.13
C LEU A 91 -8.70 38.82 2.64
N LEU A 92 -9.83 39.41 3.03
CA LEU A 92 -10.32 39.41 4.41
C LEU A 92 -10.68 38.02 4.92
N ASN A 93 -11.05 37.10 4.03
CA ASN A 93 -11.42 35.75 4.41
C ASN A 93 -10.17 34.92 4.70
N GLY A 94 -10.21 34.12 5.78
CA GLY A 94 -9.11 33.20 6.13
C GLY A 94 -9.01 31.97 5.23
N CYS A 95 -10.07 31.63 4.49
CA CYS A 95 -10.09 30.50 3.56
C CYS A 95 -11.17 30.66 2.47
N SER A 96 -11.02 29.91 1.37
CA SER A 96 -12.03 29.80 0.32
C SER A 96 -13.18 28.86 0.70
N ALA A 97 -14.24 28.87 -0.10
CA ALA A 97 -15.26 27.82 -0.07
C ALA A 97 -14.63 26.44 -0.34
N SER A 98 -15.16 25.41 0.31
CA SER A 98 -14.73 24.02 0.13
C SER A 98 -15.39 23.38 -1.08
N VAL A 99 -14.59 22.75 -1.94
CA VAL A 99 -15.04 21.96 -3.09
C VAL A 99 -14.90 20.49 -2.74
N ILE A 100 -15.99 19.73 -2.80
CA ILE A 100 -15.94 18.27 -2.59
C ILE A 100 -15.47 17.63 -3.88
N VAL A 101 -14.30 17.03 -3.86
CA VAL A 101 -13.65 16.39 -5.02
C VAL A 101 -13.70 14.87 -4.96
N GLY A 102 -14.05 14.29 -3.81
CA GLY A 102 -14.27 12.86 -3.66
C GLY A 102 -15.34 12.55 -2.63
N LYS A 103 -16.09 11.46 -2.85
CA LYS A 103 -17.15 11.01 -1.95
C LYS A 103 -17.25 9.49 -1.90
N TRP A 104 -17.27 8.93 -0.69
CA TRP A 104 -17.38 7.48 -0.42
C TRP A 104 -18.33 7.19 0.74
N TYR A 105 -18.88 5.97 0.79
CA TYR A 105 -19.60 5.48 1.96
C TYR A 105 -18.94 4.25 2.56
N PHE A 106 -18.79 4.26 3.88
CA PHE A 106 -18.23 3.16 4.64
C PHE A 106 -19.29 2.56 5.57
N PRO A 107 -19.54 1.25 5.53
CA PRO A 107 -20.40 0.61 6.52
C PRO A 107 -19.87 0.80 7.94
N PHE A 108 -20.78 0.75 8.93
CA PHE A 108 -20.45 0.92 10.35
C PHE A 108 -19.36 -0.03 10.87
N MET A 109 -19.10 -1.15 10.20
CA MET A 109 -18.02 -2.07 10.59
C MET A 109 -16.62 -1.46 10.46
N PHE A 110 -16.46 -0.41 9.64
CA PHE A 110 -15.18 0.27 9.41
C PHE A 110 -14.95 1.48 10.33
N VAL A 111 -15.92 1.83 11.18
CA VAL A 111 -15.84 2.95 12.12
C VAL A 111 -16.33 2.46 13.47
N LYS A 112 -15.67 2.79 14.57
CA LYS A 112 -16.11 2.42 15.92
C LYS A 112 -16.11 3.66 16.79
N GLU A 113 -17.26 4.00 17.34
CA GLU A 113 -17.37 5.14 18.24
C GLU A 113 -17.34 4.64 19.70
N ALA A 114 -16.34 5.03 20.48
CA ALA A 114 -16.14 4.47 21.83
C ALA A 114 -17.32 4.73 22.78
N THR A 115 -18.08 5.80 22.56
CA THR A 115 -19.23 6.20 23.38
C THR A 115 -20.52 5.44 23.03
N LEU A 116 -20.52 4.62 21.97
CA LEU A 116 -21.70 3.91 21.48
C LEU A 116 -21.49 2.39 21.49
N ASN A 117 -22.50 1.66 21.96
CA ASN A 117 -22.56 0.23 21.70
C ASN A 117 -23.00 -0.02 20.24
N LEU A 118 -22.74 -1.24 19.74
CA LEU A 118 -23.01 -1.63 18.35
C LEU A 118 -24.45 -1.35 17.90
N LYS A 119 -25.43 -1.63 18.76
CA LYS A 119 -26.85 -1.45 18.45
C LYS A 119 -27.20 0.02 18.28
N ASP A 120 -26.68 0.87 19.15
CA ASP A 120 -26.93 2.31 19.10
C ASP A 120 -26.15 2.98 17.97
N GLN A 121 -24.94 2.50 17.68
CA GLN A 121 -24.16 2.94 16.53
C GLN A 121 -24.88 2.61 15.21
N MET A 122 -25.35 1.37 15.03
CA MET A 122 -26.09 0.98 13.82
C MET A 122 -27.40 1.76 13.65
N LYS A 123 -28.06 2.13 14.75
CA LYS A 123 -29.26 2.98 14.73
C LYS A 123 -28.93 4.42 14.33
N LYS A 124 -27.81 4.96 14.83
CA LYS A 124 -27.36 6.32 14.53
C LYS A 124 -26.81 6.44 13.11
N SER A 125 -25.99 5.49 12.68
CA SER A 125 -25.35 5.49 11.37
C SER A 125 -24.97 4.07 10.95
N MET A 126 -25.74 3.50 10.02
CA MET A 126 -25.38 2.21 9.38
C MET A 126 -24.25 2.36 8.37
N PHE A 127 -24.16 3.53 7.73
CA PHE A 127 -23.07 3.93 6.85
C PHE A 127 -22.47 5.24 7.36
N TYR A 128 -21.25 5.56 6.97
CA TYR A 128 -20.58 6.83 7.21
C TYR A 128 -20.21 7.40 5.86
N GLU A 129 -20.37 8.70 5.69
CA GLU A 129 -19.96 9.42 4.49
C GLU A 129 -18.55 9.94 4.69
N MET A 130 -17.66 9.69 3.74
CA MET A 130 -16.35 10.32 3.68
C MET A 130 -16.29 11.24 2.48
N THR A 131 -15.87 12.47 2.69
CA THR A 131 -15.61 13.43 1.62
C THR A 131 -14.13 13.80 1.59
N LEU A 132 -13.57 13.94 0.39
CA LEU A 132 -12.32 14.67 0.17
C LEU A 132 -12.68 16.07 -0.31
N GLU A 133 -12.23 17.08 0.43
CA GLU A 133 -12.55 18.48 0.20
C GLU A 133 -11.27 19.28 -0.07
N GLN A 134 -11.30 20.14 -1.08
CA GLN A 134 -10.25 21.09 -1.42
C GLN A 134 -10.67 22.52 -1.06
N ARG A 135 -9.76 23.31 -0.50
CA ARG A 135 -9.93 24.76 -0.31
C ARG A 135 -8.59 25.47 -0.22
N TRP A 136 -8.58 26.77 -0.47
CA TRP A 136 -7.45 27.63 -0.18
C TRP A 136 -7.50 28.08 1.28
N GLU A 137 -6.41 27.93 2.02
CA GLU A 137 -6.25 28.43 3.38
C GLU A 137 -5.11 29.44 3.43
N LYS A 138 -5.30 30.53 4.17
CA LYS A 138 -4.32 31.61 4.29
C LYS A 138 -3.21 31.19 5.24
N ILE A 139 -1.97 31.23 4.76
CA ILE A 139 -0.76 30.92 5.56
C ILE A 139 -0.01 32.19 5.97
N PHE A 140 -0.17 33.28 5.22
CA PHE A 140 0.51 34.54 5.51
C PHE A 140 -0.35 35.73 5.12
N SER A 141 -0.25 36.83 5.86
CA SER A 141 -0.74 38.13 5.39
C SER A 141 0.01 39.28 6.03
N CYS A 142 0.21 40.35 5.26
CA CYS A 142 0.75 41.59 5.76
C CYS A 142 0.04 42.81 5.13
N ASP A 143 0.03 43.90 5.87
CA ASP A 143 -0.49 45.20 5.45
C ASP A 143 0.67 46.17 5.18
N ASN A 144 0.52 47.04 4.19
CA ASN A 144 1.55 48.02 3.80
C ASN A 144 1.42 49.35 4.57
N ASP A 145 1.48 49.28 5.90
CA ASP A 145 1.15 50.44 6.75
C ASP A 145 2.26 51.50 6.85
N ASN A 146 3.50 51.17 6.43
CA ASN A 146 4.71 51.95 6.73
C ASN A 146 5.35 52.69 5.55
N ASN A 147 4.64 52.93 4.45
CA ASN A 147 5.19 53.68 3.30
C ASN A 147 6.46 53.04 2.70
N ASN A 148 6.60 51.71 2.78
CA ASN A 148 7.73 51.01 2.20
C ASN A 148 7.63 51.09 0.67
N GLU A 149 8.60 51.76 0.02
CA GLU A 149 8.75 51.76 -1.45
C GLU A 149 9.17 50.41 -2.02
N LYS A 150 9.40 49.42 -1.14
CA LYS A 150 9.73 48.06 -1.53
C LYS A 150 8.49 47.40 -2.15
N ASN A 151 8.59 47.15 -3.45
CA ASN A 151 7.62 46.36 -4.20
C ASN A 151 7.75 44.85 -3.96
N VAL A 152 8.48 44.42 -2.92
CA VAL A 152 8.78 43.01 -2.66
C VAL A 152 8.25 42.62 -1.29
N VAL A 153 7.44 41.57 -1.23
CA VAL A 153 7.00 40.92 0.01
C VAL A 153 7.77 39.62 0.19
N PHE A 154 8.40 39.48 1.35
CA PHE A 154 9.07 38.25 1.77
C PHE A 154 8.09 37.42 2.58
N VAL A 155 7.82 36.19 2.13
CA VAL A 155 7.02 35.19 2.83
C VAL A 155 7.99 34.14 3.37
N ASP A 156 7.92 33.91 4.68
CA ASP A 156 8.72 32.96 5.42
C ASP A 156 7.82 32.38 6.52
N VAL A 157 7.30 31.16 6.29
CA VAL A 157 6.31 30.49 7.16
C VAL A 157 6.54 28.99 7.21
N ASP A 158 6.49 28.40 8.40
CA ASP A 158 6.50 26.96 8.64
C ASP A 158 5.08 26.35 8.56
N VAL A 159 4.84 25.50 7.58
CA VAL A 159 3.55 24.86 7.29
C VAL A 159 3.57 23.41 7.80
N GLN A 160 2.66 23.02 8.70
CA GLN A 160 2.58 21.61 9.12
C GLN A 160 1.88 20.75 8.08
N THR A 161 2.38 19.55 7.85
CA THR A 161 1.95 18.78 6.69
C THR A 161 0.79 17.80 6.99
N GLU A 162 0.41 17.56 8.25
CA GLU A 162 -0.70 16.65 8.59
C GLU A 162 -1.30 16.92 9.98
N LYS A 163 -2.64 17.02 10.07
CA LYS A 163 -3.42 17.17 11.30
C LYS A 163 -4.71 16.35 11.28
N VAL A 164 -5.14 15.90 12.45
CA VAL A 164 -6.41 15.20 12.63
C VAL A 164 -7.24 15.87 13.70
N TYR A 165 -8.55 15.92 13.51
CA TYR A 165 -9.53 16.51 14.40
C TYR A 165 -10.67 15.52 14.66
N HIS A 166 -11.09 15.42 15.91
CA HIS A 166 -12.24 14.66 16.36
C HIS A 166 -13.09 15.55 17.27
N ALA A 167 -14.40 15.54 17.09
CA ALA A 167 -15.34 16.40 17.84
C ALA A 167 -14.95 17.91 17.84
N GLY A 168 -14.34 18.40 16.76
CA GLY A 168 -13.94 19.80 16.60
C GLY A 168 -12.64 20.18 17.30
N ARG A 169 -11.88 19.21 17.83
CA ARG A 169 -10.60 19.42 18.51
C ARG A 169 -9.52 18.57 17.89
N GLU A 170 -8.26 19.00 18.01
CA GLU A 170 -7.14 18.21 17.52
C GLU A 170 -7.12 16.84 18.20
N ALA A 171 -6.96 15.81 17.39
CA ALA A 171 -7.00 14.42 17.80
C ALA A 171 -5.64 13.80 17.57
N VAL A 172 -5.13 13.17 18.62
CA VAL A 172 -3.85 12.46 18.58
C VAL A 172 -4.12 10.98 18.32
N LEU A 173 -3.27 10.36 17.52
CA LEU A 173 -3.26 8.91 17.36
C LEU A 173 -2.80 8.28 18.68
N ASN A 174 -3.70 7.55 19.36
CA ASN A 174 -3.41 7.02 20.68
C ASN A 174 -2.98 5.55 20.65
N GLU A 175 -3.84 4.69 20.09
CA GLU A 175 -3.74 3.25 20.24
C GLU A 175 -4.31 2.55 19.00
N ARG A 176 -3.76 1.38 18.66
CA ARG A 176 -4.38 0.48 17.68
C ARG A 176 -4.94 -0.73 18.39
N GLU A 177 -6.26 -0.89 18.32
CA GLU A 177 -6.95 -2.04 18.89
C GLU A 177 -7.17 -3.06 17.77
N VAL A 178 -6.76 -4.32 18.03
CA VAL A 178 -7.13 -5.45 17.18
C VAL A 178 -8.51 -5.91 17.66
N SER A 179 -9.54 -5.60 16.90
CA SER A 179 -10.91 -6.05 17.18
C SER A 179 -11.30 -7.19 16.23
N SER A 180 -12.38 -7.92 16.54
CA SER A 180 -12.93 -8.91 15.62
C SER A 180 -13.27 -8.32 14.24
N ASN A 181 -13.54 -7.01 14.15
CA ASN A 181 -13.86 -6.32 12.90
C ASN A 181 -12.62 -5.87 12.08
N GLY A 182 -11.41 -6.26 12.50
CA GLY A 182 -10.14 -5.81 11.92
C GLY A 182 -9.38 -4.81 12.80
N VAL A 183 -8.25 -4.33 12.29
CA VAL A 183 -7.39 -3.33 12.97
C VAL A 183 -8.05 -1.95 12.87
N LEU A 184 -8.28 -1.32 14.03
CA LEU A 184 -8.79 0.06 14.12
C LEU A 184 -7.67 1.00 14.58
N GLU A 185 -7.52 2.13 13.90
CA GLU A 185 -6.74 3.27 14.38
C GLU A 185 -7.64 4.18 15.22
N TRP A 186 -7.31 4.36 16.50
CA TRP A 186 -8.07 5.22 17.40
C TRP A 186 -7.51 6.65 17.42
N PHE A 187 -8.37 7.58 17.06
CA PHE A 187 -8.15 9.02 17.18
C PHE A 187 -8.79 9.51 18.47
N MET A 188 -8.01 10.16 19.33
CA MET A 188 -8.48 10.67 20.60
C MET A 188 -8.36 12.17 20.69
N SER A 189 -9.42 12.83 21.16
CA SER A 189 -9.42 14.25 21.49
C SER A 189 -9.81 14.44 22.95
N PHE A 190 -9.21 15.42 23.63
CA PHE A 190 -9.54 15.76 25.01
C PHE A 190 -10.42 17.01 25.09
N ASP A 191 -11.35 17.06 26.04
CA ASP A 191 -12.05 18.29 26.38
C ASP A 191 -11.28 19.15 27.39
N GLY A 192 -11.73 20.40 27.58
CA GLY A 192 -11.11 21.31 28.56
C GLY A 192 -11.23 20.86 30.02
N ALA A 193 -12.00 19.80 30.29
CA ALA A 193 -12.13 19.16 31.60
C ALA A 193 -11.30 17.85 31.71
N GLY A 194 -10.56 17.47 30.66
CA GLY A 194 -9.72 16.27 30.61
C GLY A 194 -10.45 14.98 30.23
N ASN A 195 -11.73 15.02 29.83
CA ASN A 195 -12.43 13.83 29.33
C ASN A 195 -11.98 13.53 27.90
N ASP A 196 -11.78 12.25 27.60
CA ASP A 196 -11.39 11.77 26.28
C ASP A 196 -12.59 11.33 25.45
N SER A 197 -12.60 11.71 24.17
CA SER A 197 -13.50 11.20 23.15
C SER A 197 -12.68 10.45 22.12
N ARG A 198 -13.14 9.25 21.73
CA ARG A 198 -12.39 8.36 20.84
C ARG A 198 -13.24 7.86 19.67
N VAL A 199 -12.66 7.87 18.48
CA VAL A 199 -13.19 7.20 17.30
C VAL A 199 -12.13 6.29 16.69
N GLY A 200 -12.50 5.04 16.43
CA GLY A 200 -11.70 4.05 15.73
C GLY A 200 -12.08 4.05 14.25
N VAL A 201 -11.10 4.14 13.37
CA VAL A 201 -11.31 3.97 11.92
C VAL A 201 -10.52 2.76 11.45
N SER A 202 -11.15 1.92 10.64
CA SER A 202 -10.51 0.73 10.09
C SER A 202 -9.27 1.10 9.30
N MET A 203 -8.22 0.32 9.50
CA MET A 203 -6.96 0.47 8.80
C MET A 203 -7.11 0.41 7.28
N LEU A 204 -8.06 -0.37 6.75
CA LEU A 204 -8.36 -0.38 5.31
C LEU A 204 -8.82 0.98 4.80
N VAL A 205 -9.57 1.73 5.62
CA VAL A 205 -10.01 3.09 5.31
C VAL A 205 -8.84 4.06 5.44
N VAL A 206 -8.01 3.92 6.48
CA VAL A 206 -6.84 4.78 6.68
C VAL A 206 -5.79 4.59 5.57
N GLU A 207 -5.50 3.36 5.18
CA GLU A 207 -4.61 3.05 4.06
C GLU A 207 -5.18 3.59 2.75
N ARG A 208 -6.50 3.51 2.55
CA ARG A 208 -7.16 4.10 1.39
C ARG A 208 -7.04 5.62 1.36
N ILE A 209 -7.12 6.29 2.52
CA ILE A 209 -6.88 7.75 2.64
C ILE A 209 -5.43 8.07 2.23
N LYS A 210 -4.45 7.38 2.83
CA LYS A 210 -3.03 7.55 2.50
C LYS A 210 -2.75 7.32 1.01
N TRP A 211 -3.40 6.30 0.44
CA TRP A 211 -3.32 5.99 -0.98
C TRP A 211 -3.87 7.10 -1.90
N GLU A 212 -4.94 7.80 -1.51
CA GLU A 212 -5.44 8.95 -2.27
C GLU A 212 -4.57 10.21 -2.08
N GLU A 213 -3.85 10.33 -0.97
CA GLU A 213 -2.85 11.39 -0.70
C GLU A 213 -1.60 11.17 -1.58
N GLU A 214 -1.01 9.98 -1.56
CA GLU A 214 0.20 9.61 -2.33
C GLU A 214 0.03 9.81 -3.86
N ARG A 215 -1.20 9.70 -4.37
CA ARG A 215 -1.52 9.82 -5.81
C ARG A 215 -1.20 11.17 -6.43
N VAL A 216 -1.09 12.23 -5.64
CA VAL A 216 -0.80 13.60 -6.13
C VAL A 216 0.61 14.07 -5.76
N GLY A 217 1.50 13.13 -5.42
CA GLY A 217 2.91 13.45 -5.14
C GLY A 217 3.21 13.80 -3.68
N TRP A 218 2.29 13.51 -2.76
CA TRP A 218 2.58 13.56 -1.32
C TRP A 218 3.57 12.45 -0.96
N LEU A 219 4.84 12.83 -0.80
CA LEU A 219 5.88 11.99 -0.22
C LEU A 219 5.75 12.10 1.29
N GLY A 220 4.97 11.20 1.89
CA GLY A 220 5.06 11.05 3.33
C GLY A 220 6.49 10.68 3.73
N TRP A 221 6.84 11.06 4.97
CA TRP A 221 7.95 10.54 5.78
C TRP A 221 9.30 11.22 5.58
N GLU A 222 9.48 12.40 6.20
CA GLU A 222 10.56 12.66 7.18
C GLU A 222 10.41 14.05 7.85
N GLU A 223 9.80 15.02 7.19
CA GLU A 223 9.56 16.35 7.76
C GLU A 223 8.05 16.63 7.87
N ARG A 224 7.55 16.75 9.12
CA ARG A 224 6.15 17.13 9.42
C ARG A 224 5.87 18.62 9.25
N LYS A 225 6.84 19.35 8.70
CA LYS A 225 6.88 20.79 8.55
C LYS A 225 7.56 21.11 7.22
N MET A 226 7.00 22.05 6.50
CA MET A 226 7.55 22.57 5.26
C MET A 226 7.76 24.06 5.44
N GLU A 227 8.99 24.52 5.26
CA GLU A 227 9.32 25.94 5.26
C GLU A 227 8.95 26.52 3.88
N VAL A 228 8.13 27.57 3.87
CA VAL A 228 7.72 28.28 2.66
C VAL A 228 8.43 29.62 2.63
N GLU A 229 9.58 29.64 1.95
CA GLU A 229 10.31 30.87 1.62
C GLU A 229 10.01 31.33 0.19
N LYS A 230 9.39 32.51 0.02
CA LYS A 230 9.14 33.09 -1.30
C LYS A 230 9.19 34.62 -1.29
N ASN A 231 9.75 35.17 -2.37
CA ASN A 231 9.72 36.60 -2.65
C ASN A 231 8.65 36.89 -3.71
N GLU A 232 7.70 37.76 -3.40
CA GLU A 232 6.65 38.18 -4.31
C GLU A 232 6.83 39.65 -4.70
N GLU A 233 6.96 39.90 -5.99
CA GLU A 233 7.12 41.25 -6.54
C GLU A 233 5.77 41.82 -7.02
N TYR A 234 5.45 43.01 -6.55
CA TYR A 234 4.26 43.75 -6.93
C TYR A 234 4.52 44.58 -8.19
N GLY A 235 3.91 44.18 -9.32
CA GLY A 235 4.03 44.85 -10.62
C GLY A 235 2.97 45.90 -10.94
N GLY A 236 2.13 46.30 -9.97
CA GLY A 236 1.05 47.24 -10.19
C GLY A 236 1.50 48.71 -10.25
N ILE A 237 0.72 49.54 -10.94
CA ILE A 237 1.02 50.97 -11.17
C ILE A 237 0.75 51.81 -9.89
N SER A 238 -0.21 51.37 -9.07
CA SER A 238 -0.59 52.00 -7.80
C SER A 238 0.02 51.27 -6.61
N ARG A 239 0.16 51.92 -5.45
CA ARG A 239 0.70 51.24 -4.25
C ARG A 239 -0.16 50.06 -3.80
N TRP A 240 0.48 48.96 -3.40
CA TRP A 240 -0.20 47.83 -2.75
C TRP A 240 -0.55 48.16 -1.30
N THR A 241 -1.69 47.65 -0.82
CA THR A 241 -2.21 47.94 0.54
C THR A 241 -2.25 46.70 1.43
N LYS A 242 -2.56 45.53 0.86
CA LYS A 242 -2.59 44.24 1.57
C LYS A 242 -2.02 43.14 0.70
N PHE A 243 -1.34 42.20 1.32
CA PHE A 243 -0.86 40.98 0.71
C PHE A 243 -1.27 39.78 1.57
N ALA A 244 -1.64 38.67 0.93
CA ALA A 244 -1.84 37.40 1.61
C ALA A 244 -1.39 36.24 0.73
N CYS A 245 -0.78 35.23 1.35
CA CYS A 245 -0.38 33.99 0.73
C CYS A 245 -1.30 32.86 1.21
N PHE A 246 -1.61 31.95 0.31
CA PHE A 246 -2.55 30.85 0.54
C PHE A 246 -1.96 29.54 0.05
N VAL A 247 -2.28 28.45 0.75
CA VAL A 247 -1.95 27.08 0.35
C VAL A 247 -3.24 26.32 0.02
N LEU A 248 -3.14 25.38 -0.92
CA LEU A 248 -4.24 24.46 -1.21
C LEU A 248 -4.24 23.35 -0.16
N VAL A 249 -5.31 23.28 0.63
CA VAL A 249 -5.50 22.23 1.64
C VAL A 249 -6.48 21.19 1.12
N GLU A 250 -6.05 19.94 1.18
CA GLU A 250 -6.92 18.77 1.05
C GLU A 250 -7.28 18.24 2.44
N ARG A 251 -8.57 17.94 2.64
CA ARG A 251 -9.04 17.37 3.91
C ARG A 251 -10.03 16.24 3.68
N PHE A 252 -9.85 15.16 4.44
CA PHE A 252 -10.81 14.07 4.54
C PHE A 252 -11.77 14.34 5.69
N VAL A 253 -13.07 14.28 5.42
CA VAL A 253 -14.13 14.51 6.43
C VAL A 253 -15.04 13.30 6.48
N LEU A 254 -15.04 12.61 7.62
CA LEU A 254 -15.92 11.49 7.94
C LEU A 254 -17.14 12.00 8.71
N LYS A 255 -18.33 11.78 8.17
CA LYS A 255 -19.63 12.19 8.74
C LYS A 255 -20.53 10.98 8.93
N ARG A 256 -21.42 11.07 9.92
CA ARG A 256 -22.58 10.17 10.04
C ARG A 256 -23.62 10.51 8.97
N MET A 257 -24.58 9.62 8.74
CA MET A 257 -25.67 9.86 7.77
C MET A 257 -26.64 10.97 8.20
N ASP A 258 -26.64 11.36 9.48
CA ASP A 258 -27.40 12.53 9.97
C ASP A 258 -26.68 13.87 9.71
N GLY A 259 -25.48 13.82 9.10
CA GLY A 259 -24.66 14.99 8.78
C GLY A 259 -23.66 15.40 9.87
N SER A 260 -23.68 14.76 11.05
CA SER A 260 -22.74 15.06 12.13
C SER A 260 -21.32 14.57 11.83
N THR A 261 -20.33 15.45 12.00
CA THR A 261 -18.91 15.12 11.76
C THR A 261 -18.36 14.22 12.85
N VAL A 262 -17.71 13.14 12.44
CA VAL A 262 -17.09 12.15 13.32
C VAL A 262 -15.58 12.35 13.37
N LEU A 263 -14.92 12.46 12.22
CA LEU A 263 -13.47 12.65 12.13
C LEU A 263 -13.18 13.60 10.98
N ARG A 264 -12.18 14.47 11.14
CA ARG A 264 -11.68 15.35 10.09
C ARG A 264 -10.16 15.28 10.08
N LYS A 265 -9.56 14.85 8.98
CA LYS A 265 -8.11 14.90 8.75
C LYS A 265 -7.82 15.97 7.71
N GLN A 266 -6.86 16.85 7.95
CA GLN A 266 -6.46 17.93 7.05
C GLN A 266 -4.95 18.13 7.11
N ASN A 267 -4.36 18.74 6.10
CA ASN A 267 -2.96 19.12 6.12
C ASN A 267 -2.86 20.65 6.35
N ASP A 268 -2.81 21.14 7.61
CA ASP A 268 -2.11 22.40 8.01
C ASP A 268 -2.01 22.79 9.52
N GLU A 269 -0.92 23.53 9.84
CA GLU A 269 -0.31 24.39 10.92
C GLU A 269 -0.43 24.17 12.45
N ASP A 270 0.69 23.79 13.10
CA ASP A 270 1.16 24.28 14.43
C ASP A 270 2.72 24.40 14.50
N VAL A 271 3.22 25.48 15.12
CA VAL A 271 4.68 25.76 15.25
C VAL A 271 5.28 25.09 16.50
N THR A 272 6.44 24.44 16.36
CA THR A 272 7.27 23.89 17.46
C THR A 272 8.72 23.63 17.01
N THR A 273 9.67 24.33 17.61
CA THR A 273 11.11 24.21 17.36
C THR A 273 11.68 22.94 17.99
N THR A 274 12.56 22.19 17.31
CA THR A 274 13.82 21.67 17.88
C THR A 274 14.70 20.97 16.85
N CYS A 275 16.01 21.13 17.05
CA CYS A 275 17.11 20.88 16.13
C CYS A 275 17.97 19.65 16.50
N PHE A 276 18.85 19.29 15.54
CA PHE A 276 20.14 18.58 15.64
C PHE A 276 20.18 17.07 15.38
N GLY A 277 20.43 16.74 14.11
CA GLY A 277 21.25 15.60 13.74
C GLY A 277 22.74 15.87 14.00
N LEU A 278 23.44 14.82 14.46
CA LEU A 278 24.87 14.50 14.32
C LEU A 278 25.29 13.57 15.47
N CYS A 279 25.23 12.25 15.31
CA CYS A 279 26.04 11.26 16.06
C CYS A 279 26.18 9.97 15.24
N ASP A 280 27.40 9.63 14.83
CA ASP A 280 27.79 8.27 14.47
C ASP A 280 27.80 7.42 15.75
N GLU A 281 26.68 6.78 16.05
CA GLU A 281 26.60 5.75 17.08
C GLU A 281 26.12 4.44 16.45
N ASN A 282 26.90 3.37 16.63
CA ASN A 282 26.54 2.02 16.19
C ASN A 282 25.35 1.43 16.99
N SER A 283 24.77 2.18 17.93
CA SER A 283 23.66 1.77 18.77
C SER A 283 22.37 2.46 18.34
N ILE A 284 21.27 1.71 18.23
CA ILE A 284 19.98 2.27 17.81
C ILE A 284 19.34 3.01 18.99
N ARG A 285 19.08 4.30 18.81
CA ARG A 285 18.39 5.16 19.79
C ARG A 285 16.89 4.93 19.82
N GLU A 286 16.25 4.80 18.65
CA GLU A 286 14.79 4.84 18.49
C GLU A 286 14.28 3.87 17.40
N LEU A 287 12.98 3.60 17.41
CA LEU A 287 12.28 2.81 16.38
C LEU A 287 11.75 3.74 15.27
N PRO A 288 11.58 3.22 14.03
CA PRO A 288 11.75 1.83 13.60
C PRO A 288 13.20 1.43 13.35
N PHE A 289 13.49 0.13 13.42
CA PHE A 289 14.83 -0.37 13.13
C PHE A 289 15.22 -0.21 11.67
N ILE A 290 16.44 0.28 11.47
CA ILE A 290 17.06 0.44 10.16
C ILE A 290 17.23 -0.93 9.50
N GLN A 291 16.71 -1.09 8.28
CA GLN A 291 16.67 -2.36 7.54
C GLN A 291 17.92 -2.61 6.67
N ASN A 292 18.75 -1.59 6.43
CA ASN A 292 19.94 -1.71 5.59
C ASN A 292 21.21 -2.09 6.38
N GLN A 293 21.10 -2.33 7.69
CA GLN A 293 22.20 -2.76 8.56
C GLN A 293 21.97 -4.15 9.14
N ASP A 294 23.06 -4.82 9.51
CA ASP A 294 23.00 -6.06 10.27
C ASP A 294 22.80 -5.72 11.76
N LEU A 295 21.77 -6.30 12.37
CA LEU A 295 21.38 -6.05 13.75
C LEU A 295 21.82 -7.22 14.64
N THR A 296 22.49 -6.89 15.74
CA THR A 296 22.84 -7.82 16.80
C THR A 296 22.14 -7.36 18.07
N ILE A 297 21.38 -8.27 18.69
CA ILE A 297 20.73 -8.03 19.98
C ILE A 297 21.69 -8.48 21.08
N GLU A 298 21.95 -7.60 22.04
CA GLU A 298 22.78 -7.87 23.20
C GLU A 298 21.92 -7.88 24.45
N ASP A 299 21.98 -8.98 25.19
CA ASP A 299 21.25 -9.20 26.45
C ASP A 299 22.21 -9.80 27.49
N GLY A 300 22.90 -8.93 28.23
CA GLY A 300 23.96 -9.35 29.15
C GLY A 300 25.19 -9.86 28.39
N ASP A 301 25.55 -11.13 28.58
CA ASP A 301 26.68 -11.79 27.92
C ASP A 301 26.27 -12.53 26.62
N ASP A 302 24.96 -12.65 26.35
CA ASP A 302 24.43 -13.34 25.18
C ASP A 302 24.21 -12.36 24.02
N THR A 303 24.65 -12.76 22.82
CA THR A 303 24.53 -11.97 21.59
C THR A 303 23.85 -12.79 20.49
N ASP A 304 22.78 -12.26 19.91
CA ASP A 304 22.02 -12.93 18.83
C ASP A 304 21.96 -12.07 17.56
N ASP A 305 22.48 -12.61 16.46
CA ASP A 305 22.39 -11.99 15.14
C ASP A 305 21.03 -12.28 14.48
N VAL A 306 20.26 -11.22 14.26
CA VAL A 306 18.89 -11.33 13.76
C VAL A 306 18.60 -10.37 12.61
N ALA A 307 17.59 -10.70 11.81
CA ALA A 307 16.93 -9.78 10.90
C ALA A 307 15.58 -9.42 11.51
N ILE A 308 15.37 -8.14 11.81
CA ILE A 308 14.11 -7.66 12.36
C ILE A 308 13.32 -7.03 11.23
N VAL A 309 12.35 -7.77 10.69
CA VAL A 309 11.57 -7.37 9.51
C VAL A 309 10.22 -6.82 9.96
N PRO A 310 9.82 -5.60 9.58
CA PRO A 310 8.51 -5.06 9.93
C PRO A 310 7.38 -5.96 9.42
N VAL A 311 6.30 -6.05 10.20
CA VAL A 311 5.13 -6.83 9.78
C VAL A 311 4.49 -6.20 8.55
N VAL A 312 4.18 -7.04 7.55
CA VAL A 312 3.64 -6.61 6.26
C VAL A 312 2.22 -6.05 6.46
N ASN A 313 1.87 -4.98 5.73
CA ASN A 313 0.58 -4.27 5.83
C ASN A 313 0.28 -3.78 7.26
N GLN A 314 1.33 -3.52 8.05
CA GLN A 314 1.26 -2.86 9.33
C GLN A 314 2.14 -1.60 9.30
N PRO A 315 1.73 -0.48 9.92
CA PRO A 315 2.59 0.68 10.02
C PRO A 315 3.87 0.33 10.79
N LEU A 316 4.93 1.08 10.54
CA LEU A 316 6.13 1.00 11.36
C LEU A 316 5.87 1.46 12.81
N SER A 317 4.89 2.34 13.03
CA SER A 317 4.53 2.86 14.36
C SER A 317 3.94 1.81 15.31
N LEU A 318 3.47 0.65 14.79
CA LEU A 318 3.03 -0.45 15.64
C LEU A 318 4.20 -1.17 16.32
N ASN A 319 5.44 -0.91 15.86
CA ASN A 319 6.65 -1.55 16.34
C ASN A 319 6.52 -3.08 16.35
N ARG A 320 5.79 -3.63 15.37
CA ARG A 320 5.59 -5.07 15.22
C ARG A 320 6.53 -5.60 14.16
N TYR A 321 7.24 -6.65 14.51
CA TYR A 321 8.28 -7.22 13.68
C TYR A 321 8.24 -8.74 13.71
N TYR A 322 8.70 -9.34 12.63
CA TYR A 322 9.18 -10.72 12.60
C TYR A 322 10.67 -10.71 12.94
N VAL A 323 11.10 -11.64 13.78
CA VAL A 323 12.52 -11.80 14.12
C VAL A 323 13.03 -13.06 13.43
N VAL A 324 13.87 -12.88 12.42
CA VAL A 324 14.39 -13.94 11.56
C VAL A 324 15.82 -14.26 11.93
N VAL A 325 16.15 -15.55 11.99
CA VAL A 325 17.47 -16.05 12.32
C VAL A 325 18.44 -15.81 11.16
N LYS A 326 19.57 -15.12 11.40
CA LYS A 326 20.58 -14.86 10.36
C LYS A 326 21.63 -15.94 10.19
N GLN A 327 21.92 -16.70 11.26
CA GLN A 327 23.04 -17.64 11.29
C GLN A 327 22.64 -19.05 11.78
N GLY A 328 23.55 -20.01 11.59
CA GLY A 328 23.38 -21.37 12.13
C GLY A 328 22.44 -22.29 11.35
N LYS A 329 21.82 -23.23 12.07
CA LYS A 329 20.98 -24.30 11.50
C LYS A 329 19.62 -23.79 11.03
N HIS A 330 19.06 -22.84 11.76
CA HIS A 330 17.71 -22.29 11.57
C HIS A 330 17.71 -21.01 10.69
N LYS A 331 18.79 -20.77 9.93
CA LYS A 331 18.92 -19.56 9.10
C LYS A 331 17.73 -19.39 8.14
N GLY A 332 17.04 -18.26 8.25
CA GLY A 332 15.87 -17.87 7.47
C GLY A 332 14.53 -18.26 8.04
N GLU A 333 14.55 -19.03 9.11
CA GLU A 333 13.37 -19.29 9.92
C GLU A 333 13.12 -18.11 10.86
N ALA A 334 11.85 -17.87 11.16
CA ALA A 334 11.39 -16.89 12.10
C ALA A 334 11.26 -17.49 13.50
N TRP A 335 11.61 -16.70 14.50
CA TRP A 335 11.31 -17.02 15.89
C TRP A 335 9.80 -17.04 16.11
N THR A 336 9.37 -17.95 16.99
CA THR A 336 7.96 -18.11 17.36
C THR A 336 7.83 -17.95 18.86
N ASN A 337 6.86 -17.14 19.29
CA ASN A 337 6.53 -16.96 20.70
C ASN A 337 6.00 -18.27 21.28
N SER A 338 6.51 -18.66 22.44
CA SER A 338 6.03 -19.81 23.21
C SER A 338 4.66 -19.52 23.82
N ARG A 339 3.84 -20.54 24.05
CA ARG A 339 2.55 -20.42 24.75
C ARG A 339 2.64 -21.02 26.15
N GLY A 340 1.58 -20.85 26.95
CA GLY A 340 1.50 -21.45 28.29
C GLY A 340 1.69 -22.97 28.31
N GLU A 341 1.35 -23.66 27.22
CA GLU A 341 1.54 -25.11 27.05
C GLU A 341 3.02 -25.51 26.91
N ASP A 342 3.89 -24.57 26.50
CA ASP A 342 5.33 -24.78 26.34
C ASP A 342 6.11 -24.55 27.64
N MET A 343 5.44 -24.46 28.79
CA MET A 343 6.12 -24.34 30.08
C MET A 343 6.71 -25.68 30.54
N GLY A 344 8.03 -25.68 30.75
CA GLY A 344 8.74 -26.77 31.40
C GLY A 344 8.76 -26.61 32.92
N THR A 345 9.03 -27.72 33.62
CA THR A 345 9.35 -27.70 35.06
C THR A 345 10.84 -28.01 35.20
N ASN A 346 11.58 -27.15 35.89
CA ASN A 346 12.99 -27.35 36.15
C ASN A 346 13.21 -28.38 37.28
N PHE A 347 14.46 -28.79 37.49
CA PHE A 347 14.82 -29.81 38.47
C PHE A 347 14.51 -29.43 39.93
N PHE A 348 14.25 -28.14 40.20
CA PHE A 348 13.88 -27.60 41.53
C PHE A 348 12.38 -27.32 41.67
N GLY A 349 11.54 -27.79 40.72
CA GLY A 349 10.09 -27.58 40.76
C GLY A 349 9.60 -26.19 40.32
N GLY A 350 10.51 -25.32 39.85
CA GLY A 350 10.17 -24.02 39.26
C GLY A 350 9.70 -24.17 37.82
N ARG A 351 8.66 -23.41 37.43
CA ARG A 351 8.21 -23.34 36.03
C ARG A 351 9.10 -22.40 35.23
N TYR A 352 9.46 -22.80 34.02
CA TYR A 352 10.17 -21.96 33.06
C TYR A 352 9.56 -22.10 31.67
N VAL A 353 9.64 -21.07 30.85
CA VAL A 353 9.12 -21.13 29.47
C VAL A 353 10.18 -21.79 28.60
N LYS A 354 9.81 -22.86 27.90
CA LYS A 354 10.66 -23.51 26.91
C LYS A 354 10.45 -22.81 25.57
N ASP A 355 11.53 -22.31 24.98
CA ASP A 355 11.45 -21.62 23.70
C ASP A 355 11.09 -22.60 22.57
N VAL A 356 10.11 -22.20 21.76
CA VAL A 356 9.75 -22.91 20.53
C VAL A 356 10.88 -22.71 19.52
N LYS A 357 11.28 -23.80 18.86
CA LYS A 357 12.31 -23.71 17.81
C LYS A 357 11.81 -22.81 16.66
N PRO A 358 12.69 -22.03 16.02
CA PRO A 358 12.33 -21.26 14.84
C PRO A 358 11.67 -22.14 13.77
N LYS A 359 10.77 -21.53 13.00
CA LYS A 359 10.02 -22.18 11.92
C LYS A 359 10.02 -21.30 10.67
N PRO A 360 9.74 -21.84 9.47
CA PRO A 360 9.57 -21.02 8.28
C PRO A 360 8.61 -19.85 8.53
N LEU A 361 9.00 -18.66 8.05
CA LEU A 361 8.24 -17.43 8.27
C LEU A 361 6.84 -17.53 7.67
N ASP A 362 5.83 -17.27 8.49
CA ASP A 362 4.43 -17.17 8.12
C ASP A 362 3.90 -15.76 8.42
N PRO A 363 3.62 -14.93 7.39
CA PRO A 363 3.10 -13.60 7.60
C PRO A 363 1.78 -13.56 8.37
N SER A 364 0.95 -14.60 8.24
CA SER A 364 -0.35 -14.72 8.91
C SER A 364 -0.27 -15.25 10.35
N ASP A 365 0.86 -15.85 10.73
CA ASP A 365 1.06 -16.41 12.06
C ASP A 365 1.39 -15.30 13.08
N LEU A 366 0.37 -14.91 13.85
CA LEU A 366 0.51 -13.94 14.93
C LEU A 366 1.51 -14.39 16.01
N SER A 367 1.79 -15.69 16.14
CA SER A 367 2.76 -16.19 17.10
C SER A 367 4.20 -15.92 16.69
N GLN A 368 4.47 -15.61 15.41
CA GLN A 368 5.80 -15.17 14.95
C GLN A 368 6.00 -13.65 15.04
N GLN A 369 4.96 -12.90 15.41
CA GLN A 369 5.02 -11.45 15.53
C GLN A 369 5.36 -11.04 16.97
N VAL A 370 6.33 -10.13 17.12
CA VAL A 370 6.68 -9.51 18.39
C VAL A 370 6.46 -8.00 18.30
N GLU A 371 5.94 -7.41 19.37
CA GLU A 371 5.87 -5.95 19.52
C GLU A 371 7.06 -5.50 20.36
N ILE A 372 7.83 -4.57 19.82
CA ILE A 372 9.05 -4.03 20.43
C ILE A 372 8.70 -2.70 21.08
N ILE A 373 8.98 -2.60 22.37
CA ILE A 373 8.60 -1.48 23.23
C ILE A 373 9.89 -0.76 23.64
N PRO A 374 10.09 0.50 23.18
CA PRO A 374 11.20 1.31 23.66
C PRO A 374 10.97 1.65 25.13
N LYS A 375 12.01 1.54 25.96
CA LYS A 375 11.94 1.82 27.40
C LYS A 375 12.69 3.08 27.77
N LYS A 376 13.94 3.16 27.34
CA LYS A 376 14.86 4.29 27.48
C LYS A 376 15.63 4.40 26.16
N PRO A 377 16.30 5.52 25.86
CA PRO A 377 17.24 5.57 24.76
C PRO A 377 18.17 4.34 24.80
N TYR A 378 18.33 3.66 23.67
CA TYR A 378 19.11 2.42 23.49
C TYR A 378 18.60 1.15 24.17
N CYS A 379 17.51 1.19 24.94
CA CYS A 379 16.97 0.04 25.66
C CYS A 379 15.58 -0.36 25.17
N PHE A 380 15.45 -1.62 24.77
CA PHE A 380 14.22 -2.18 24.26
C PHE A 380 13.73 -3.34 25.13
N SER A 381 12.46 -3.68 24.94
CA SER A 381 11.83 -4.89 25.47
C SER A 381 10.85 -5.41 24.43
N ALA A 382 10.53 -6.69 24.45
CA ALA A 382 9.52 -7.23 23.55
C ALA A 382 8.34 -7.81 24.34
N LYS A 383 7.17 -7.80 23.70
CA LYS A 383 6.02 -8.62 24.11
C LYS A 383 5.51 -9.40 22.90
N ALA A 384 4.92 -10.56 23.15
CA ALA A 384 4.22 -11.29 22.12
C ALA A 384 2.96 -10.51 21.71
N VAL A 385 2.58 -10.60 20.44
CA VAL A 385 1.32 -10.02 19.97
C VAL A 385 0.11 -10.82 20.50
N THR A 386 0.29 -12.12 20.75
CA THR A 386 -0.75 -12.98 21.35
C THR A 386 -0.80 -12.80 22.86
N SER A 387 -1.99 -12.79 23.44
CA SER A 387 -2.21 -12.54 24.88
C SER A 387 -1.63 -13.62 25.80
N ASP A 388 -1.43 -14.82 25.29
CA ASP A 388 -0.87 -15.99 25.98
C ASP A 388 0.59 -16.28 25.58
N GLY A 389 1.18 -15.42 24.74
CA GLY A 389 2.49 -15.62 24.15
C GLY A 389 3.63 -15.08 25.02
N PHE A 390 4.75 -15.79 25.00
CA PHE A 390 6.01 -15.39 25.59
C PHE A 390 7.05 -15.26 24.49
N PRO A 391 7.71 -14.08 24.34
CA PRO A 391 8.81 -13.91 23.40
C PRO A 391 9.94 -14.93 23.63
N PRO A 392 10.76 -15.21 22.60
CA PRO A 392 12.03 -15.91 22.74
C PRO A 392 12.87 -15.37 23.90
N GLY A 393 13.69 -16.22 24.52
CA GLY A 393 14.47 -15.90 25.72
C GLY A 393 15.22 -14.57 25.64
N PHE A 394 16.01 -14.37 24.57
CA PHE A 394 16.79 -13.16 24.34
C PHE A 394 15.97 -11.87 24.16
N LEU A 395 14.66 -11.98 23.92
CA LEU A 395 13.72 -10.85 23.84
C LEU A 395 12.88 -10.66 25.11
N ARG A 396 12.87 -11.67 25.99
CA ARG A 396 12.04 -11.72 27.20
C ARG A 396 12.61 -10.90 28.35
N ASN A 397 13.94 -10.76 28.38
CA ASN A 397 14.60 -9.93 29.37
C ASN A 397 14.26 -8.46 29.15
N LYS A 398 14.27 -7.71 30.26
CA LYS A 398 13.98 -6.28 30.25
C LYS A 398 15.29 -5.53 30.00
N ASN A 399 15.29 -4.66 28.99
CA ASN A 399 16.37 -3.74 28.64
C ASN A 399 17.52 -4.33 27.82
N TRP A 400 17.21 -5.08 26.75
CA TRP A 400 18.23 -5.47 25.76
C TRP A 400 18.56 -4.30 24.83
N HIS A 401 19.75 -4.37 24.22
CA HIS A 401 20.31 -3.35 23.33
C HIS A 401 20.39 -3.86 21.89
N VAL A 402 20.42 -2.95 20.91
CA VAL A 402 20.64 -3.29 19.50
C VAL A 402 21.86 -2.56 18.97
N ASN A 403 22.83 -3.35 18.53
CA ASN A 403 24.00 -2.86 17.82
C ASN A 403 23.81 -3.09 16.32
N MET A 404 24.27 -2.12 15.55
CA MET A 404 24.25 -2.17 14.09
C MET A 404 25.66 -2.38 13.55
N SER A 405 25.75 -3.14 12.47
CA SER A 405 26.96 -3.32 11.72
C SER A 405 26.67 -3.29 10.22
N THR A 406 27.66 -2.87 9.43
CA THR A 406 27.52 -2.87 7.97
C THR A 406 27.47 -4.30 7.44
N PRO A 407 26.45 -4.68 6.65
CA PRO A 407 26.35 -6.02 6.11
C PRO A 407 27.50 -6.35 5.16
N ARG A 408 28.08 -7.54 5.30
CA ARG A 408 29.22 -7.98 4.46
C ARG A 408 28.81 -8.58 3.12
N HIS A 409 27.55 -9.00 2.99
CA HIS A 409 27.09 -9.84 1.87
C HIS A 409 26.15 -9.14 0.89
N TYR A 410 25.67 -7.96 1.24
CA TYR A 410 24.79 -7.15 0.40
C TYR A 410 24.96 -5.67 0.74
N ARG A 411 24.67 -4.81 -0.24
CA ARG A 411 24.57 -3.37 -0.04
C ARG A 411 23.26 -2.91 -0.64
N LEU A 412 22.39 -2.33 0.18
CA LEU A 412 21.19 -1.67 -0.32
C LEU A 412 21.60 -0.27 -0.76
N ASN A 413 21.39 0.04 -2.04
CA ASN A 413 21.57 1.39 -2.55
C ASN A 413 20.29 2.19 -2.31
N GLU A 414 20.31 3.46 -2.66
CA GLU A 414 19.11 4.29 -2.61
C GLU A 414 18.00 3.72 -3.52
N ALA A 415 16.78 3.72 -3.01
CA ALA A 415 15.57 3.26 -3.69
C ALA A 415 14.40 4.15 -3.25
N LEU A 416 14.23 5.28 -3.94
CA LEU A 416 13.19 6.28 -3.66
C LEU A 416 11.78 5.85 -4.11
N GLY A 417 11.61 4.59 -4.52
CA GLY A 417 10.36 4.09 -5.08
C GLY A 417 10.16 4.52 -6.52
N LEU A 418 8.94 4.94 -6.87
CA LEU A 418 8.56 5.32 -8.22
C LEU A 418 8.85 6.81 -8.48
N ASN A 419 9.59 7.11 -9.54
CA ASN A 419 9.72 8.46 -10.07
C ASN A 419 8.59 8.73 -11.08
N SER A 420 7.47 9.24 -10.58
CA SER A 420 6.28 9.52 -11.41
C SER A 420 6.56 10.50 -12.54
N SER A 421 7.36 11.54 -12.28
CA SER A 421 7.76 12.51 -13.30
C SER A 421 8.52 11.84 -14.43
N LEU A 422 9.53 11.02 -14.11
CA LEU A 422 10.31 10.31 -15.13
C LEU A 422 9.47 9.30 -15.91
N ARG A 423 8.58 8.55 -15.23
CA ARG A 423 7.64 7.60 -15.86
C ARG A 423 6.71 8.30 -16.86
N ALA A 424 6.28 9.53 -16.58
CA ALA A 424 5.38 10.29 -17.45
C ALA A 424 6.06 10.85 -18.72
N HIS A 425 7.38 11.05 -18.71
CA HIS A 425 8.09 11.61 -19.88
C HIS A 425 8.32 10.60 -21.00
N PHE A 426 8.15 9.31 -20.71
CA PHE A 426 8.49 8.17 -21.57
C PHE A 426 9.97 8.14 -22.03
N PRO A 427 10.47 6.98 -22.50
CA PRO A 427 11.81 6.89 -23.06
C PRO A 427 11.95 7.70 -24.36
N ASN A 428 13.17 8.16 -24.65
CA ASN A 428 13.47 8.84 -25.91
C ASN A 428 13.10 7.94 -27.10
N PHE A 429 12.37 8.51 -28.07
CA PHE A 429 11.92 7.82 -29.28
C PHE A 429 12.87 8.01 -30.47
N ASP A 430 13.97 8.74 -30.30
CA ASP A 430 14.96 8.92 -31.34
C ASP A 430 16.04 7.81 -31.32
N PHE A 431 15.72 6.68 -31.96
CA PHE A 431 16.66 5.58 -32.19
C PHE A 431 16.49 4.98 -33.60
N PRO A 432 17.50 4.22 -34.11
CA PRO A 432 17.44 3.63 -35.45
C PRO A 432 16.34 2.59 -35.61
N LEU A 433 15.65 2.59 -36.76
CA LEU A 433 14.59 1.62 -37.09
C LEU A 433 15.07 0.17 -37.17
N LEU A 434 16.37 -0.05 -37.39
CA LEU A 434 16.99 -1.38 -37.32
C LEU A 434 16.85 -2.03 -35.94
N ASN A 435 16.79 -1.22 -34.87
CA ASN A 435 16.70 -1.74 -33.52
C ASN A 435 15.28 -2.24 -33.23
N GLY A 436 15.18 -3.42 -32.62
CA GLY A 436 13.90 -3.96 -32.17
C GLY A 436 13.33 -3.23 -30.94
N CYS A 437 14.17 -2.56 -30.16
CA CYS A 437 13.80 -1.88 -28.91
C CYS A 437 14.61 -0.59 -28.71
N SER A 438 14.07 0.37 -27.97
CA SER A 438 14.85 1.49 -27.41
C SER A 438 15.72 1.03 -26.24
N ALA A 439 16.61 1.90 -25.78
CA ALA A 439 17.23 1.75 -24.46
C ALA A 439 16.16 1.74 -23.36
N SER A 440 16.36 0.92 -22.32
CA SER A 440 15.51 0.92 -21.12
C SER A 440 15.84 2.10 -20.22
N VAL A 441 14.80 2.75 -19.68
CA VAL A 441 14.92 3.78 -18.65
C VAL A 441 14.33 3.25 -17.35
N ILE A 442 15.10 3.26 -16.27
CA ILE A 442 14.61 2.85 -14.94
C ILE A 442 13.82 4.02 -14.35
N VAL A 443 12.53 3.79 -14.08
CA VAL A 443 11.60 4.80 -13.55
C VAL A 443 11.14 4.50 -12.13
N GLY A 444 11.41 3.30 -11.62
CA GLY A 444 11.13 2.95 -10.23
C GLY A 444 12.09 1.92 -9.69
N LYS A 445 12.35 1.95 -8.39
CA LYS A 445 13.25 1.03 -7.70
C LYS A 445 12.80 0.73 -6.28
N TRP A 446 12.79 -0.55 -5.91
CA TRP A 446 12.40 -1.05 -4.58
C TRP A 446 13.29 -2.21 -4.13
N TYR A 447 13.33 -2.45 -2.82
CA TYR A 447 13.92 -3.66 -2.25
C TYR A 447 12.86 -4.46 -1.49
N PHE A 448 12.86 -5.77 -1.68
CA PHE A 448 11.95 -6.69 -1.00
C PHE A 448 12.73 -7.72 -0.19
N PRO A 449 12.37 -7.96 1.09
CA PRO A 449 12.93 -9.07 1.84
C PRO A 449 12.66 -10.42 1.16
N PHE A 450 13.55 -11.39 1.40
CA PHE A 450 13.50 -12.73 0.81
C PHE A 450 12.16 -13.45 1.01
N MET A 451 11.39 -13.10 2.06
CA MET A 451 10.09 -13.72 2.35
C MET A 451 9.06 -13.62 1.22
N PHE A 452 9.18 -12.62 0.35
CA PHE A 452 8.26 -12.41 -0.77
C PHE A 452 8.61 -13.23 -2.02
N VAL A 453 9.74 -13.94 -2.02
CA VAL A 453 10.26 -14.67 -3.17
C VAL A 453 10.67 -16.08 -2.74
N LYS A 454 10.30 -17.11 -3.50
CA LYS A 454 10.83 -18.48 -3.33
C LYS A 454 11.43 -18.94 -4.64
N GLU A 455 12.71 -19.32 -4.62
CA GLU A 455 13.37 -19.94 -5.77
C GLU A 455 13.40 -21.45 -5.58
N ALA A 456 12.77 -22.22 -6.47
CA ALA A 456 12.59 -23.67 -6.26
C ALA A 456 13.90 -24.46 -6.17
N THR A 457 14.99 -23.93 -6.74
CA THR A 457 16.31 -24.57 -6.74
C THR A 457 17.11 -24.30 -5.46
N LEU A 458 16.62 -23.44 -4.56
CA LEU A 458 17.30 -23.03 -3.34
C LEU A 458 16.50 -23.42 -2.10
N ASN A 459 17.17 -24.00 -1.11
CA ASN A 459 16.62 -24.05 0.22
C ASN A 459 16.74 -22.65 0.89
N LEU A 460 15.96 -22.45 1.96
CA LEU A 460 15.85 -21.16 2.68
C LEU A 460 17.19 -20.60 3.14
N LYS A 461 18.06 -21.48 3.65
CA LYS A 461 19.40 -21.12 4.14
C LYS A 461 20.29 -20.60 3.02
N ASP A 462 20.28 -21.28 1.87
CA ASP A 462 21.05 -20.90 0.69
C ASP A 462 20.49 -19.63 0.05
N GLN A 463 19.16 -19.48 0.02
CA GLN A 463 18.51 -18.26 -0.46
C GLN A 463 18.94 -17.06 0.38
N MET A 464 18.82 -17.11 1.70
CA MET A 464 19.28 -16.02 2.56
C MET A 464 20.77 -15.73 2.45
N LYS A 465 21.60 -16.76 2.17
CA LYS A 465 23.04 -16.56 1.96
C LYS A 465 23.32 -15.81 0.65
N LYS A 466 22.53 -16.06 -0.39
CA LYS A 466 22.69 -15.45 -1.72
C LYS A 466 22.00 -14.09 -1.86
N SER A 467 20.80 -13.95 -1.31
CA SER A 467 19.93 -12.77 -1.45
C SER A 467 18.96 -12.68 -0.28
N MET A 468 19.36 -11.94 0.78
CA MET A 468 18.43 -11.59 1.88
C MET A 468 17.36 -10.59 1.41
N PHE A 469 17.74 -9.69 0.50
CA PHE A 469 16.85 -8.79 -0.21
C PHE A 469 16.86 -9.12 -1.70
N TYR A 470 15.84 -8.68 -2.41
CA TYR A 470 15.78 -8.66 -3.86
C TYR A 470 15.55 -7.23 -4.31
N GLU A 471 16.18 -6.84 -5.40
CA GLU A 471 15.95 -5.55 -6.04
C GLU A 471 14.83 -5.70 -7.07
N MET A 472 13.89 -4.76 -7.09
CA MET A 472 12.93 -4.65 -8.17
C MET A 472 13.08 -3.31 -8.84
N THR A 473 13.16 -3.31 -10.17
CA THR A 473 13.17 -2.10 -10.97
C THR A 473 11.98 -2.09 -11.92
N LEU A 474 11.32 -0.94 -12.06
CA LEU A 474 10.38 -0.68 -13.14
C LEU A 474 11.13 0.02 -14.27
N GLU A 475 11.21 -0.64 -15.43
CA GLU A 475 11.91 -0.17 -16.63
C GLU A 475 10.91 0.16 -17.74
N GLN A 476 11.04 1.31 -18.40
CA GLN A 476 10.28 1.67 -19.60
C GLN A 476 11.15 1.55 -20.85
N ARG A 477 10.59 1.03 -21.95
CA ARG A 477 11.21 1.05 -23.28
C ARG A 477 10.15 1.06 -24.39
N TRP A 478 10.55 1.46 -25.59
CA TRP A 478 9.78 1.24 -26.81
C TRP A 478 10.15 -0.11 -27.42
N GLU A 479 9.17 -0.92 -27.80
CA GLU A 479 9.37 -2.21 -28.44
C GLU A 479 8.62 -2.28 -29.77
N LYS A 480 9.30 -2.73 -30.82
CA LYS A 480 8.73 -2.85 -32.15
C LYS A 480 7.66 -3.93 -32.18
N ILE A 481 6.48 -3.59 -32.69
CA ILE A 481 5.37 -4.53 -32.90
C ILE A 481 5.12 -4.82 -34.38
N PHE A 482 5.52 -3.91 -35.28
CA PHE A 482 5.34 -4.06 -36.71
C PHE A 482 6.45 -3.34 -37.48
N SER A 483 6.80 -3.85 -38.66
CA SER A 483 7.62 -3.13 -39.64
C SER A 483 7.37 -3.62 -41.05
N CYS A 484 7.46 -2.72 -42.02
CA CYS A 484 7.41 -3.05 -43.44
C CYS A 484 8.37 -2.15 -44.24
N ASP A 485 8.82 -2.67 -45.37
CA ASP A 485 9.66 -1.96 -46.32
C ASP A 485 8.80 -1.52 -47.51
N ASN A 486 9.17 -0.40 -48.14
CA ASN A 486 8.52 0.06 -49.36
C ASN A 486 9.15 -0.62 -50.58
N ASP A 487 8.45 -1.61 -51.14
CA ASP A 487 8.85 -2.16 -52.43
C ASP A 487 8.69 -1.08 -53.51
N ASN A 488 9.71 -0.90 -54.37
CA ASN A 488 9.80 0.16 -55.40
C ASN A 488 8.57 0.30 -56.33
N ASN A 489 7.65 -0.67 -56.34
CA ASN A 489 6.42 -0.67 -57.13
C ASN A 489 5.16 -0.15 -56.42
N ASN A 490 5.19 0.17 -55.12
CA ASN A 490 4.04 0.70 -54.41
C ASN A 490 4.09 2.24 -54.34
N GLU A 491 3.11 2.89 -54.97
CA GLU A 491 2.83 4.35 -54.86
C GLU A 491 1.95 4.67 -53.64
N LYS A 492 1.65 3.67 -52.80
CA LYS A 492 0.78 3.86 -51.64
C LYS A 492 1.53 4.58 -50.53
N ASN A 493 1.05 5.76 -50.17
CA ASN A 493 1.51 6.54 -49.02
C ASN A 493 0.85 6.10 -47.70
N VAL A 494 0.13 4.99 -47.68
CA VAL A 494 -0.61 4.52 -46.50
C VAL A 494 -0.14 3.12 -46.14
N VAL A 495 0.27 2.95 -44.87
CA VAL A 495 0.58 1.66 -44.27
C VAL A 495 -0.57 1.24 -43.36
N PHE A 496 -1.09 0.04 -43.58
CA PHE A 496 -2.06 -0.61 -42.72
C PHE A 496 -1.30 -1.46 -41.69
N VAL A 497 -1.44 -1.13 -40.41
CA VAL A 497 -0.90 -1.91 -39.30
C VAL A 497 -2.03 -2.75 -38.73
N ASP A 498 -1.84 -4.06 -38.73
CA ASP A 498 -2.75 -5.06 -38.16
C ASP A 498 -1.88 -6.16 -37.54
N VAL A 499 -1.81 -6.14 -36.20
CA VAL A 499 -0.98 -7.05 -35.41
C VAL A 499 -1.67 -7.38 -34.08
N ASP A 500 -1.68 -8.67 -33.75
CA ASP A 500 -1.99 -9.17 -32.40
C ASP A 500 -0.84 -8.91 -31.43
N VAL A 501 -1.06 -8.05 -30.43
CA VAL A 501 -0.08 -7.76 -29.39
C VAL A 501 -0.45 -8.48 -28.10
N GLN A 502 0.43 -9.37 -27.63
CA GLN A 502 0.33 -9.92 -26.27
C GLN A 502 0.65 -8.84 -25.23
N THR A 503 -0.34 -8.49 -24.42
CA THR A 503 -0.30 -7.34 -23.49
C THR A 503 0.43 -7.63 -22.19
N GLU A 504 0.59 -8.92 -21.85
CA GLU A 504 1.18 -9.41 -20.61
C GLU A 504 2.15 -10.56 -20.91
N LYS A 505 3.40 -10.47 -20.44
CA LYS A 505 4.37 -11.57 -20.51
C LYS A 505 5.17 -11.69 -19.22
N VAL A 506 5.54 -12.90 -18.86
CA VAL A 506 6.43 -13.16 -17.73
C VAL A 506 7.61 -13.98 -18.21
N TYR A 507 8.80 -13.68 -17.72
CA TYR A 507 10.01 -14.43 -18.02
C TYR A 507 10.69 -14.89 -16.73
N VAL A 508 11.11 -16.15 -16.71
CA VAL A 508 11.92 -16.76 -15.65
C VAL A 508 13.18 -17.30 -16.31
N ALA A 509 14.35 -17.02 -15.73
CA ALA A 509 15.64 -17.39 -16.30
C ALA A 509 15.82 -17.00 -17.79
N GLY A 510 15.24 -15.87 -18.20
CA GLY A 510 15.31 -15.35 -19.57
C GLY A 510 14.39 -16.04 -20.58
N ARG A 511 13.48 -16.91 -20.14
CA ARG A 511 12.52 -17.63 -20.99
C ARG A 511 11.09 -17.32 -20.58
N GLU A 512 10.19 -17.31 -21.55
CA GLU A 512 8.78 -17.06 -21.29
C GLU A 512 8.25 -18.12 -20.31
N ALA A 513 7.60 -17.63 -19.27
CA ALA A 513 7.12 -18.41 -18.16
C ALA A 513 5.59 -18.42 -18.18
N VAL A 514 5.04 -19.58 -17.86
CA VAL A 514 3.60 -19.76 -17.68
C VAL A 514 3.28 -19.71 -16.19
N LEU A 515 2.09 -19.18 -15.87
CA LEU A 515 1.51 -19.32 -14.54
C LEU A 515 1.17 -20.80 -14.35
N ASN A 516 1.81 -21.45 -13.38
CA ASN A 516 1.57 -22.86 -13.12
C ASN A 516 0.43 -23.03 -12.10
N GLU A 517 0.66 -22.59 -10.86
CA GLU A 517 -0.22 -22.85 -9.73
C GLU A 517 -0.16 -21.72 -8.69
N ARG A 518 -1.26 -21.54 -7.96
CA ARG A 518 -1.30 -20.74 -6.72
C ARG A 518 -1.11 -21.68 -5.55
N GLU A 519 0.01 -21.55 -4.86
CA GLU A 519 0.26 -22.34 -3.65
C GLU A 519 -0.09 -21.50 -2.43
N VAL A 520 -1.01 -22.03 -1.62
CA VAL A 520 -1.22 -21.53 -0.26
C VAL A 520 -0.15 -22.17 0.61
N SER A 521 0.95 -21.45 0.82
CA SER A 521 2.06 -21.92 1.65
C SER A 521 1.98 -21.30 3.05
N SER A 522 2.77 -21.82 3.99
CA SER A 522 2.96 -21.16 5.29
C SER A 522 3.40 -19.70 5.14
N ASN A 523 4.03 -19.28 4.04
CA ASN A 523 4.53 -17.92 3.88
C ASN A 523 3.49 -16.97 3.23
N GLY A 524 2.21 -17.36 3.22
CA GLY A 524 1.16 -16.70 2.47
C GLY A 524 0.94 -17.32 1.07
N VAL A 525 0.09 -16.67 0.27
CA VAL A 525 -0.22 -17.11 -1.10
C VAL A 525 0.94 -16.70 -2.03
N LEU A 526 1.55 -17.70 -2.66
CA LEU A 526 2.59 -17.52 -3.68
C LEU A 526 2.02 -17.87 -5.05
N GLU A 527 2.29 -17.01 -6.04
CA GLU A 527 2.08 -17.32 -7.45
C GLU A 527 3.38 -17.90 -8.03
N TRP A 528 3.31 -19.12 -8.55
CA TRP A 528 4.46 -19.80 -9.16
C TRP A 528 4.50 -19.58 -10.66
N PHE A 529 5.63 -19.01 -11.11
CA PHE A 529 5.97 -18.84 -12.52
C PHE A 529 6.99 -19.90 -12.92
N MET A 530 6.71 -20.59 -14.02
CA MET A 530 7.48 -21.73 -14.49
C MET A 530 7.89 -21.55 -15.96
N SER A 531 9.17 -21.69 -16.24
CA SER A 531 9.71 -21.72 -17.60
C SER A 531 10.43 -23.05 -17.84
N PHE A 532 10.44 -23.52 -19.08
CA PHE A 532 11.12 -24.76 -19.47
C PHE A 532 12.30 -24.47 -20.38
N ASP A 533 13.35 -25.28 -20.27
CA ASP A 533 14.45 -25.31 -21.22
C ASP A 533 14.19 -26.29 -22.38
N GLY A 534 15.01 -26.22 -23.43
CA GLY A 534 14.89 -27.13 -24.57
C GLY A 534 15.21 -28.60 -24.25
N ALA A 535 15.74 -28.89 -23.06
CA ALA A 535 16.00 -30.23 -22.54
C ALA A 535 14.92 -30.72 -21.57
N GLY A 536 13.87 -29.93 -21.31
CA GLY A 536 12.77 -30.25 -20.40
C GLY A 536 13.02 -29.93 -18.92
N ASN A 537 14.14 -29.30 -18.56
CA ASN A 537 14.35 -28.83 -17.20
C ASN A 537 13.55 -27.55 -16.95
N ASP A 538 12.96 -27.47 -15.78
CA ASP A 538 12.13 -26.37 -15.36
C ASP A 538 12.86 -25.41 -14.42
N SER A 539 12.63 -24.11 -14.63
CA SER A 539 12.99 -23.06 -13.69
C SER A 539 11.72 -22.47 -13.11
N ARG A 540 11.62 -22.46 -11.78
CA ARG A 540 10.43 -21.99 -11.06
C ARG A 540 10.79 -20.93 -10.02
N VAL A 541 9.97 -19.88 -9.99
CA VAL A 541 10.01 -18.85 -8.95
C VAL A 541 8.60 -18.59 -8.44
N GLY A 542 8.44 -18.62 -7.13
CA GLY A 542 7.24 -18.21 -6.42
C GLY A 542 7.38 -16.75 -6.01
N VAL A 543 6.40 -15.92 -6.35
CA VAL A 543 6.34 -14.52 -5.91
C VAL A 543 5.09 -14.34 -5.07
N SER A 544 5.20 -13.62 -3.96
CA SER A 544 4.05 -13.32 -3.10
C SER A 544 2.96 -12.60 -3.86
N MET A 545 1.72 -13.03 -3.64
CA MET A 545 0.54 -12.42 -4.24
C MET A 545 0.45 -10.92 -3.92
N LEU A 546 0.92 -10.49 -2.74
CA LEU A 546 1.01 -9.07 -2.37
C LEU A 546 1.87 -8.25 -3.35
N VAL A 547 2.97 -8.85 -3.84
CA VAL A 547 3.84 -8.21 -4.83
C VAL A 547 3.21 -8.24 -6.21
N VAL A 548 2.62 -9.38 -6.62
CA VAL A 548 1.98 -9.51 -7.93
C VAL A 548 0.78 -8.58 -8.08
N GLU A 549 -0.08 -8.51 -7.05
CA GLU A 549 -1.21 -7.59 -7.02
C GLU A 549 -0.75 -6.13 -7.06
N ARG A 550 0.32 -5.79 -6.34
CA ARG A 550 0.89 -4.44 -6.39
C ARG A 550 1.42 -4.09 -7.78
N ILE A 551 2.11 -5.02 -8.44
CA ILE A 551 2.59 -4.83 -9.82
C ILE A 551 1.41 -4.53 -10.75
N LYS A 552 0.38 -5.39 -10.76
CA LYS A 552 -0.79 -5.20 -11.63
C LYS A 552 -1.50 -3.89 -11.35
N TRP A 553 -1.64 -3.54 -10.07
CA TRP A 553 -2.23 -2.29 -9.64
C TRP A 553 -1.46 -1.05 -10.15
N GLU A 554 -0.11 -1.08 -10.11
CA GLU A 554 0.72 0.02 -10.62
C GLU A 554 0.62 0.21 -12.15
N GLU A 555 0.21 -0.82 -12.89
CA GLU A 555 -0.04 -0.74 -14.34
C GLU A 555 -1.47 -0.30 -14.66
N GLU A 556 -2.46 -0.80 -13.93
CA GLU A 556 -3.85 -0.38 -14.09
C GLU A 556 -4.05 1.11 -13.89
N ARG A 557 -3.38 1.69 -12.88
CA ARG A 557 -3.50 3.12 -12.58
C ARG A 557 -3.00 4.02 -13.70
N VAL A 558 -2.17 3.51 -14.61
CA VAL A 558 -1.69 4.22 -15.81
C VAL A 558 -2.43 3.77 -17.09
N GLY A 559 -3.58 3.11 -16.94
CA GLY A 559 -4.47 2.78 -18.05
C GLY A 559 -4.18 1.45 -18.74
N TRP A 560 -3.44 0.53 -18.11
CA TRP A 560 -3.31 -0.84 -18.61
C TRP A 560 -4.58 -1.66 -18.28
N LEU A 561 -5.20 -2.29 -19.29
CA LEU A 561 -6.56 -2.89 -19.18
C LEU A 561 -6.59 -4.43 -19.32
N GLY A 562 -5.48 -5.13 -19.14
CA GLY A 562 -5.29 -6.51 -19.60
C GLY A 562 -5.85 -7.66 -18.74
N TRP A 563 -7.00 -7.49 -18.06
CA TRP A 563 -7.57 -8.56 -17.22
C TRP A 563 -8.41 -9.60 -17.97
N GLU A 564 -9.10 -9.20 -19.05
CA GLU A 564 -10.03 -10.08 -19.77
C GLU A 564 -9.41 -10.71 -21.03
N GLU A 565 -8.54 -9.98 -21.73
CA GLU A 565 -7.90 -10.45 -22.97
C GLU A 565 -6.37 -10.18 -22.94
N ARG A 566 -5.58 -11.27 -22.88
CA ARG A 566 -4.09 -11.22 -22.90
C ARG A 566 -3.50 -10.91 -24.27
N LYS A 567 -4.35 -10.71 -25.27
CA LYS A 567 -4.02 -10.33 -26.63
C LYS A 567 -4.94 -9.21 -27.03
N MET A 568 -4.40 -8.18 -27.66
CA MET A 568 -5.16 -7.07 -28.18
C MET A 568 -4.74 -6.81 -29.61
N GLU A 569 -5.71 -6.72 -30.49
CA GLU A 569 -5.52 -6.39 -31.90
C GLU A 569 -5.23 -4.90 -32.03
N VAL A 570 -4.16 -4.57 -32.74
CA VAL A 570 -3.78 -3.19 -33.05
C VAL A 570 -4.03 -2.96 -34.53
N GLU A 571 -5.14 -2.30 -34.84
CA GLU A 571 -5.48 -1.83 -36.19
C GLU A 571 -5.25 -0.32 -36.30
N LYS A 572 -4.40 0.11 -37.24
CA LYS A 572 -4.16 1.54 -37.50
C LYS A 572 -3.74 1.80 -38.95
N ASN A 573 -4.25 2.90 -39.51
CA ASN A 573 -3.74 3.48 -40.76
C ASN A 573 -2.72 4.57 -40.47
N GLU A 574 -1.55 4.48 -41.09
CA GLU A 574 -0.51 5.49 -41.00
C GLU A 574 -0.23 6.07 -42.38
N GLU A 575 -0.45 7.38 -42.52
CA GLU A 575 -0.22 8.10 -43.77
C GLU A 575 1.15 8.79 -43.73
N TYR A 576 1.92 8.60 -44.81
CA TYR A 576 3.20 9.23 -45.00
C TYR A 576 3.02 10.64 -45.59
N GLY A 577 3.39 11.66 -44.81
CA GLY A 577 3.31 13.08 -45.20
C GLY A 577 4.61 13.71 -45.70
N GLY A 578 5.67 12.92 -45.90
CA GLY A 578 6.98 13.43 -46.35
C GLY A 578 7.03 13.72 -47.85
N ILE A 579 8.00 14.54 -48.25
CA ILE A 579 8.19 14.98 -49.64
C ILE A 579 8.99 13.94 -50.45
N SER A 580 9.93 13.25 -49.81
CA SER A 580 10.74 12.17 -50.40
C SER A 580 10.04 10.83 -50.28
N ARG A 581 10.39 9.85 -51.10
CA ARG A 581 9.81 8.50 -50.97
C ARG A 581 10.32 7.83 -49.70
N TRP A 582 9.42 7.27 -48.88
CA TRP A 582 9.79 6.47 -47.72
C TRP A 582 10.31 5.09 -48.16
N THR A 583 11.23 4.54 -47.38
CA THR A 583 11.89 3.25 -47.62
C THR A 583 11.49 2.22 -46.56
N LYS A 584 11.32 2.63 -45.31
CA LYS A 584 10.94 1.77 -44.20
C LYS A 584 9.92 2.41 -43.28
N PHE A 585 9.11 1.57 -42.68
CA PHE A 585 8.15 1.93 -41.66
C PHE A 585 8.25 0.96 -40.49
N ALA A 586 8.14 1.47 -39.26
CA ALA A 586 7.92 0.62 -38.09
C ALA A 586 7.00 1.27 -37.06
N CYS A 587 6.28 0.40 -36.35
CA CYS A 587 5.37 0.74 -35.27
C CYS A 587 5.89 0.14 -33.96
N PHE A 588 5.82 0.92 -32.88
CA PHE A 588 6.35 0.59 -31.58
C PHE A 588 5.30 0.82 -30.49
N VAL A 589 5.33 -0.03 -29.48
CA VAL A 589 4.49 0.09 -28.28
C VAL A 589 5.37 0.42 -27.07
N LEU A 590 4.84 1.20 -26.13
CA LEU A 590 5.48 1.39 -24.84
C LEU A 590 5.37 0.08 -24.04
N VAL A 591 6.50 -0.38 -23.50
CA VAL A 591 6.58 -1.56 -22.65
C VAL A 591 7.14 -1.15 -21.30
N GLU A 592 6.42 -1.52 -20.24
CA GLU A 592 6.87 -1.42 -18.86
C GLU A 592 7.26 -2.81 -18.34
N ARG A 593 8.40 -2.89 -17.66
CA ARG A 593 8.99 -4.16 -17.23
C ARG A 593 9.40 -4.09 -15.77
N PHE A 594 8.78 -4.92 -14.94
CA PHE A 594 9.21 -5.16 -13.57
C PHE A 594 10.30 -6.24 -13.58
N VAL A 595 11.53 -5.85 -13.25
CA VAL A 595 12.69 -6.75 -13.24
C VAL A 595 13.09 -7.03 -11.79
N LEU A 596 12.83 -8.25 -11.33
CA LEU A 596 13.22 -8.74 -10.02
C LEU A 596 14.62 -9.35 -10.11
N LYS A 597 15.58 -8.77 -9.40
CA LYS A 597 17.00 -9.13 -9.40
C LYS A 597 17.44 -9.60 -8.01
N ARG A 598 18.35 -10.58 -7.99
CA ARG A 598 19.11 -10.93 -6.78
C ARG A 598 20.09 -9.79 -6.47
N MET A 599 20.56 -9.68 -5.23
CA MET A 599 21.50 -8.60 -4.83
C MET A 599 22.81 -8.58 -5.62
N TYR A 600 23.22 -9.71 -6.21
CA TYR A 600 24.39 -9.80 -7.07
C TYR A 600 24.08 -9.53 -8.57
N GLY A 601 22.90 -9.00 -8.88
CA GLY A 601 22.53 -8.44 -10.20
C GLY A 601 21.82 -9.38 -11.15
N SER A 602 21.79 -10.69 -10.89
CA SER A 602 21.09 -11.63 -11.79
C SER A 602 19.57 -11.52 -11.69
N ALA A 603 18.89 -11.48 -12.84
CA ALA A 603 17.43 -11.48 -12.89
C ALA A 603 16.85 -12.85 -12.49
N VAL A 604 15.75 -12.80 -11.74
CA VAL A 604 14.97 -13.97 -11.29
C VAL A 604 13.68 -14.05 -12.09
N LEU A 605 12.98 -12.93 -12.20
CA LEU A 605 11.71 -12.78 -12.87
C LEU A 605 11.65 -11.43 -13.59
N ILE A 606 11.10 -11.42 -14.79
CA ILE A 606 10.74 -10.19 -15.52
C ILE A 606 9.26 -10.27 -15.82
N TYR A 607 8.51 -9.26 -15.42
CA TYR A 607 7.08 -9.12 -15.73
C TYR A 607 6.92 -7.93 -16.69
N GLU A 608 6.45 -8.19 -17.90
CA GLU A 608 6.31 -7.19 -18.97
C GLU A 608 4.85 -6.88 -19.27
N PHE A 609 4.57 -5.59 -19.43
CA PHE A 609 3.26 -5.03 -19.75
C PHE A 609 3.38 -4.14 -20.99
N LYS A 610 2.60 -4.43 -22.03
CA LYS A 610 2.55 -3.62 -23.26
C LYS A 610 1.35 -2.68 -23.21
N HIS A 611 1.60 -1.38 -23.34
CA HIS A 611 0.57 -0.34 -23.28
C HIS A 611 0.09 -0.01 -24.70
N THR A 612 -0.90 -0.76 -25.19
CA THR A 612 -1.47 -0.58 -26.53
C THR A 612 -2.13 0.78 -26.76
N HIS A 613 -2.45 1.53 -25.70
CA HIS A 613 -2.88 2.93 -25.80
C HIS A 613 -1.70 3.91 -26.05
N ASN A 614 -0.46 3.46 -25.89
CA ASN A 614 0.77 4.24 -26.11
C ASN A 614 1.58 3.65 -27.27
N ILE A 615 1.19 3.99 -28.49
CA ILE A 615 1.83 3.51 -29.72
C ILE A 615 2.42 4.69 -30.49
N LYS A 616 3.62 4.49 -31.05
CA LYS A 616 4.30 5.46 -31.90
C LYS A 616 4.84 4.79 -33.17
N SER A 617 4.85 5.54 -34.25
CA SER A 617 5.33 5.09 -35.56
C SER A 617 6.47 5.96 -36.03
N LYS A 618 7.38 5.38 -36.84
CA LYS A 618 8.50 6.11 -37.44
C LYS A 618 8.71 5.64 -38.88
N TRP A 619 9.07 6.59 -39.73
CA TRP A 619 9.37 6.40 -41.15
C TRP A 619 10.86 6.67 -41.42
N GLU A 620 11.42 6.00 -42.43
CA GLU A 620 12.76 6.28 -43.01
C GLU A 620 12.65 6.78 -44.44
#